data_AF-A0A359IFV2-F1
#
_entry.id   AF-A0A359IFV2-F1
#
_cell.length_a   1.000
_cell.length_b   1.000
_cell.length_c   1.000
_cell.angle_alpha   90.00
_cell.angle_beta   90.00
_cell.angle_gamma   90.00
#
_symmetry.space_group_name_H-M   'P 1'
#
loop_
_entity.id
_entity.type
_entity.pdbx_description
1 polymer ?
#
loop_
_entity_poly.entity_id
_entity_poly.type
_entity_poly.pdbx_seq_one_letter_code
_entity_poly.pdbx_strand_id
1 'polypeptide(L)'
;DAVPAFLLSSIIFILGASISFATGTSYGTMGILMPLAIPLAYALDPSPGFLAMNIGAVLTGAIFGDHCSPISDTTILSSMGSACDHIDHTRTQLGYAVPVALIAVFLGYIPAGLGVPSWITLIAGAGAVFAVIRIFGKKV
;
A
#
# COMPACT_ATOMS: atom_id res chain seq x y z
N ASP A 1 11.77 -23.66 -8.43
CA ASP A 1 10.78 -23.32 -7.39
C ASP A 1 11.16 -22.06 -6.62
N ALA A 2 11.22 -20.91 -7.28
CA ALA A 2 11.53 -19.62 -6.65
C ALA A 2 10.46 -18.60 -7.03
N VAL A 3 10.01 -17.79 -6.06
CA VAL A 3 9.11 -16.66 -6.31
C VAL A 3 9.82 -15.66 -7.22
N PRO A 4 9.20 -15.22 -8.33
CA PRO A 4 9.81 -14.24 -9.23
C PRO A 4 10.14 -12.93 -8.49
N ALA A 5 11.36 -12.42 -8.64
CA ALA A 5 11.81 -11.21 -7.94
C ALA A 5 10.93 -9.98 -8.22
N PHE A 6 10.35 -9.88 -9.42
CA PHE A 6 9.45 -8.78 -9.79
C PHE A 6 8.15 -8.74 -8.96
N LEU A 7 7.76 -9.85 -8.33
CA LEU A 7 6.56 -9.92 -7.47
C LEU A 7 6.86 -9.56 -6.01
N LEU A 8 8.13 -9.47 -5.61
CA LEU A 8 8.52 -9.32 -4.21
C LEU A 8 7.83 -8.12 -3.54
N SER A 9 7.89 -6.94 -4.17
CA SER A 9 7.28 -5.72 -3.62
C SER A 9 5.76 -5.83 -3.53
N SER A 10 5.11 -6.50 -4.48
CA SER A 10 3.66 -6.71 -4.44
C SER A 10 3.27 -7.63 -3.28
N ILE A 11 4.04 -8.69 -3.05
CA ILE A 11 3.84 -9.63 -1.94
C ILE A 11 4.04 -8.92 -0.60
N ILE A 12 5.13 -8.16 -0.47
CA ILE A 12 5.42 -7.37 0.74
C ILE A 12 4.30 -6.37 1.03
N PHE A 13 3.83 -5.65 0.01
CA PHE A 13 2.72 -4.71 0.15
C PHE A 13 1.45 -5.40 0.65
N ILE A 14 1.06 -6.51 0.03
CA ILE A 14 -0.16 -7.26 0.39
C ILE A 14 -0.06 -7.83 1.82
N LEU A 15 1.10 -8.37 2.20
CA LEU A 15 1.34 -8.87 3.56
C LEU A 15 1.30 -7.72 4.58
N GLY A 16 1.98 -6.61 4.31
CA GLY A 16 1.95 -5.42 5.16
C GLY A 16 0.55 -4.84 5.33
N ALA A 17 -0.19 -4.73 4.22
CA ALA A 17 -1.59 -4.32 4.24
C ALA A 17 -2.45 -5.23 5.12
N SER A 18 -2.30 -6.55 4.97
CA SER A 18 -3.11 -7.51 5.71
C SER A 18 -2.77 -7.53 7.21
N ILE A 19 -1.48 -7.53 7.55
CA ILE A 19 -1.01 -7.50 8.95
C ILE A 19 -1.43 -6.19 9.62
N SER A 20 -1.21 -5.06 8.96
CA SER A 20 -1.55 -3.75 9.53
C SER A 20 -3.05 -3.54 9.66
N PHE A 21 -3.84 -4.03 8.69
CA PHE A 21 -5.30 -4.02 8.81
C PHE A 21 -5.78 -4.84 10.01
N ALA A 22 -5.21 -6.02 10.22
CA ALA A 22 -5.58 -6.92 11.32
C ALA A 22 -5.10 -6.45 12.69
N THR A 23 -4.03 -5.66 12.74
CA THR A 23 -3.42 -5.18 13.99
C THR A 23 -3.77 -3.73 14.33
N GLY A 24 -4.24 -2.95 13.34
CA GLY A 24 -4.55 -1.52 13.50
C GLY A 24 -3.32 -0.65 13.75
N THR A 25 -2.13 -1.04 13.26
CA THR A 25 -0.90 -0.27 13.47
C THR A 25 0.06 -0.28 12.28
N SER A 26 0.43 0.92 11.82
CA SER A 26 1.48 1.11 10.81
C SER A 26 2.87 0.78 11.36
N TYR A 27 3.28 1.42 12.46
CA TYR A 27 4.65 1.32 12.97
C TYR A 27 4.98 -0.09 13.48
N GLY A 28 4.02 -0.78 14.11
CA GLY A 28 4.20 -2.18 14.51
C GLY A 28 4.45 -3.08 13.30
N THR A 29 3.68 -2.89 12.22
CA THR A 29 3.85 -3.64 10.97
C THR A 29 5.18 -3.34 10.28
N MET A 30 5.58 -2.06 10.22
CA MET A 30 6.89 -1.66 9.68
C MET A 30 8.04 -2.27 10.48
N GLY A 31 7.93 -2.29 11.81
CA GLY A 31 8.92 -2.88 12.70
C GLY A 31 9.10 -4.38 12.49
N ILE A 32 8.03 -5.11 12.16
CA ILE A 32 8.07 -6.54 11.84
C ILE A 32 8.64 -6.77 10.44
N LEU A 33 8.16 -6.03 9.43
CA LEU A 33 8.45 -6.34 8.04
C LEU A 33 9.78 -5.78 7.53
N MET A 34 10.24 -4.61 7.99
CA MET A 34 11.53 -4.04 7.53
C MET A 34 12.74 -4.95 7.72
N PRO A 35 12.97 -5.56 8.91
CA PRO A 35 14.12 -6.44 9.10
C PRO A 35 14.05 -7.73 8.29
N LEU A 36 12.88 -8.08 7.72
CA LEU A 36 12.69 -9.21 6.82
C LEU A 36 12.83 -8.80 5.35
N ALA A 37 12.19 -7.70 4.96
CA ALA A 37 12.10 -7.21 3.60
C ALA A 37 13.45 -6.70 3.08
N ILE A 38 14.21 -5.95 3.89
CA ILE A 38 15.47 -5.33 3.45
C ILE A 38 16.53 -6.38 3.10
N PRO A 39 16.86 -7.36 3.97
CA PRO A 39 17.84 -8.39 3.64
C PRO A 39 17.39 -9.27 2.47
N LEU A 40 16.09 -9.60 2.39
CA LEU A 40 15.55 -10.41 1.28
C LEU A 40 15.65 -9.67 -0.06
N ALA A 41 15.30 -8.38 -0.09
CA ALA A 41 15.44 -7.56 -1.28
C ALA A 41 16.91 -7.43 -1.70
N TYR A 42 17.81 -7.17 -0.75
CA TYR A 42 19.25 -7.07 -1.00
C TYR A 42 19.84 -8.37 -1.59
N ALA A 43 19.40 -9.53 -1.08
CA ALA A 43 19.85 -10.83 -1.56
C ALA A 43 19.37 -11.15 -2.99
N LEU A 44 18.24 -10.59 -3.42
CA LEU A 44 17.69 -10.79 -4.76
C LEU A 44 18.25 -9.80 -5.79
N ASP A 45 18.32 -8.53 -5.43
CA ASP A 45 18.96 -7.48 -6.22
C ASP A 45 19.43 -6.34 -5.30
N PRO A 46 20.75 -6.09 -5.18
CA PRO A 46 21.30 -5.03 -4.33
C PRO A 46 21.17 -3.63 -4.95
N SER A 47 20.53 -3.48 -6.11
CA SER A 47 20.34 -2.18 -6.74
C SER A 47 19.55 -1.23 -5.81
N PRO A 48 19.99 0.05 -5.67
CA PRO A 48 19.30 1.01 -4.81
C PRO A 48 17.82 1.20 -5.16
N GLY A 49 17.48 1.09 -6.45
CA GLY A 49 16.10 1.17 -6.93
C GLY A 49 15.22 0.02 -6.45
N PHE A 50 15.73 -1.22 -6.53
CA PHE A 50 14.99 -2.39 -6.06
C PHE A 50 14.81 -2.38 -4.53
N LEU A 51 15.85 -1.99 -3.79
CA LEU A 51 15.77 -1.81 -2.34
C LEU A 51 14.73 -0.75 -1.96
N ALA A 52 14.78 0.44 -2.59
CA ALA A 52 13.85 1.52 -2.33
C ALA A 52 12.40 1.11 -2.64
N MET A 53 12.18 0.34 -3.71
CA MET A 53 10.85 -0.16 -4.07
C MET A 53 10.28 -1.11 -3.00
N ASN A 54 11.09 -2.05 -2.49
CA ASN A 54 10.66 -3.00 -1.47
C ASN A 54 10.46 -2.35 -0.09
N ILE A 55 11.33 -1.40 0.28
CA ILE A 55 11.13 -0.55 1.47
C ILE A 55 9.83 0.24 1.31
N GLY A 56 9.62 0.86 0.16
CA GLY A 56 8.39 1.58 -0.17
C GLY A 56 7.16 0.69 -0.02
N ALA A 57 7.21 -0.56 -0.48
CA ALA A 57 6.11 -1.53 -0.33
C ALA A 57 5.78 -1.86 1.12
N VAL A 58 6.77 -1.98 2.01
CA VAL A 58 6.51 -2.15 3.45
C VAL A 58 5.81 -0.91 4.00
N LEU A 59 6.31 0.29 3.68
CA LEU A 59 5.76 1.54 4.21
C LEU A 59 4.31 1.76 3.77
N THR A 60 4.04 1.64 2.47
CA THR A 60 2.69 1.86 1.92
C THR A 60 1.73 0.75 2.32
N GLY A 61 2.18 -0.51 2.40
CA GLY A 61 1.36 -1.63 2.85
C GLY A 61 0.93 -1.43 4.31
N ALA A 62 1.87 -1.08 5.18
CA ALA A 62 1.57 -0.77 6.57
C ALA A 62 0.59 0.40 6.70
N ILE A 63 0.83 1.52 6.01
CA ILE A 63 -0.07 2.69 6.09
C ILE A 63 -1.46 2.36 5.55
N PHE A 64 -1.56 1.64 4.44
CA PHE A 64 -2.84 1.23 3.86
C PHE A 64 -3.68 0.43 4.86
N GLY A 65 -3.07 -0.57 5.52
CA GLY A 65 -3.80 -1.43 6.44
C GLY A 65 -4.30 -0.67 7.66
N ASP A 66 -3.44 0.13 8.27
CA ASP A 66 -3.76 0.98 9.42
C ASP A 66 -4.90 1.97 9.12
N HIS A 67 -4.81 2.68 8.00
CA HIS A 67 -5.81 3.66 7.54
C HIS A 67 -7.19 3.04 7.36
N CYS A 68 -7.24 1.78 6.92
CA CYS A 68 -8.50 1.10 6.64
C CYS A 68 -9.01 0.25 7.80
N SER A 69 -8.26 0.11 8.89
CA SER A 69 -8.60 -0.80 9.98
C SER A 69 -9.65 -0.20 10.91
N PRO A 70 -10.75 -0.91 11.22
CA PRO A 70 -11.76 -0.47 12.21
C PRO A 70 -11.27 -0.58 13.66
N ILE A 71 -10.04 -1.05 13.90
CA ILE A 71 -9.47 -1.14 15.24
C ILE A 71 -8.26 -0.22 15.43
N SER A 72 -7.88 0.52 14.38
CA SER A 72 -6.76 1.46 14.46
C SER A 72 -7.11 2.69 15.29
N ASP A 73 -6.19 3.10 16.15
CA ASP A 73 -6.29 4.36 16.91
C ASP A 73 -6.47 5.57 15.98
N THR A 74 -5.82 5.56 14.80
CA THR A 74 -5.95 6.66 13.83
C THR A 74 -7.35 6.71 13.21
N THR A 75 -7.94 5.56 12.89
CA THR A 75 -9.31 5.46 12.37
C THR A 75 -10.33 5.86 13.42
N ILE A 76 -10.15 5.42 14.68
CA ILE A 76 -11.01 5.77 15.81
C ILE A 76 -10.99 7.28 16.02
N LEU A 77 -9.80 7.88 16.17
CA LEU A 77 -9.66 9.32 16.39
C LEU A 77 -10.16 10.15 15.20
N SER A 78 -9.97 9.68 13.96
CA SER A 78 -10.49 10.35 12.77
C SER A 78 -12.02 10.35 12.71
N SER A 79 -12.66 9.22 13.03
CA SER A 79 -14.12 9.11 13.08
C SER A 79 -14.72 9.99 14.19
N MET A 80 -14.10 9.99 15.38
CA MET A 80 -14.50 10.88 16.49
C MET A 80 -14.33 12.35 16.14
N GLY A 81 -13.18 12.74 15.58
CA GLY A 81 -12.90 14.13 15.21
C GLY A 81 -13.80 14.66 14.09
N SER A 82 -14.30 13.77 13.22
CA SER A 82 -15.27 14.11 12.17
C SER A 82 -16.73 13.95 12.59
N ALA A 83 -17.00 13.57 13.85
CA ALA A 83 -18.33 13.35 14.41
C ALA A 83 -19.21 12.42 13.55
N CYS A 84 -18.62 11.39 12.96
CA CYS A 84 -19.33 10.38 12.16
C CYS A 84 -19.29 9.00 12.82
N ASP A 85 -20.17 8.10 12.36
CA ASP A 85 -20.13 6.72 12.81
C ASP A 85 -18.82 6.04 12.38
N HIS A 86 -18.25 5.27 13.31
CA HIS A 86 -16.94 4.66 13.15
C HIS A 86 -16.89 3.63 12.01
N ILE A 87 -17.95 2.83 11.86
CA ILE A 87 -18.02 1.81 10.81
C ILE A 87 -18.28 2.48 9.46
N ASP A 88 -19.09 3.53 9.42
CA ASP A 88 -19.30 4.32 8.20
C ASP A 88 -18.01 5.01 7.74
N HIS A 89 -17.23 5.57 8.66
CA HIS A 89 -15.90 6.12 8.37
C HIS A 89 -15.02 5.06 7.70
N THR A 90 -14.86 3.90 8.35
CA THR A 90 -14.00 2.82 7.85
C THR A 90 -14.46 2.31 6.48
N ARG A 91 -15.77 2.11 6.31
CA ARG A 91 -16.37 1.64 5.05
C ARG A 91 -16.13 2.63 3.91
N THR A 92 -16.25 3.92 4.17
CA THR A 92 -15.98 4.95 3.16
C THR A 92 -14.49 5.01 2.81
N GLN A 93 -13.58 4.89 3.78
CA GLN A 93 -12.13 4.82 3.51
C GLN A 93 -11.75 3.64 2.62
N LEU A 94 -12.25 2.43 2.90
CA LEU A 94 -12.00 1.24 2.07
C LEU A 94 -12.42 1.44 0.61
N GLY A 95 -13.50 2.18 0.36
CA GLY A 95 -13.97 2.51 -0.98
C GLY A 95 -12.97 3.30 -1.82
N TYR A 96 -12.12 4.12 -1.18
CA TYR A 96 -11.04 4.86 -1.84
C TYR A 96 -9.72 4.09 -1.83
N ALA A 97 -9.39 3.45 -0.71
CA ALA A 97 -8.10 2.83 -0.51
C ALA A 97 -7.92 1.58 -1.39
N VAL A 98 -8.95 0.73 -1.52
CA VAL A 98 -8.85 -0.53 -2.30
C VAL A 98 -8.52 -0.26 -3.77
N PRO A 99 -9.20 0.66 -4.49
CA PRO A 99 -8.80 1.05 -5.85
C PRO A 99 -7.34 1.51 -5.94
N VAL A 100 -6.87 2.32 -4.99
CA VAL A 100 -5.49 2.81 -4.96
C VAL A 100 -4.50 1.67 -4.71
N ALA A 101 -4.83 0.72 -3.84
CA ALA A 101 -4.02 -0.48 -3.61
C ALA A 101 -3.89 -1.35 -4.88
N LEU A 102 -4.98 -1.52 -5.62
CA LEU A 102 -4.96 -2.22 -6.91
C LEU A 102 -4.08 -1.48 -7.92
N ILE A 103 -4.21 -0.16 -8.03
CA ILE A 103 -3.36 0.66 -8.89
C ILE A 103 -1.88 0.52 -8.49
N ALA A 104 -1.57 0.57 -7.19
CA ALA A 104 -0.21 0.42 -6.69
C ALA A 104 0.40 -0.94 -7.07
N VAL A 105 -0.36 -2.03 -6.98
CA VAL A 105 0.11 -3.38 -7.37
C VAL A 105 0.27 -3.50 -8.88
N PHE A 106 -0.78 -3.20 -9.66
CA PHE A 106 -0.81 -3.50 -11.09
C PHE A 106 -0.08 -2.48 -11.96
N LEU A 107 -0.04 -1.21 -11.57
CA LEU A 107 0.59 -0.13 -12.33
C LEU A 107 1.88 0.39 -11.67
N GLY A 108 2.07 0.12 -10.37
CA GLY A 108 3.27 0.48 -9.62
C GLY A 108 4.27 -0.66 -9.52
N TYR A 109 4.04 -1.59 -8.60
CA TYR A 109 5.00 -2.61 -8.17
C TYR A 109 5.32 -3.63 -9.26
N ILE A 110 4.33 -4.20 -9.94
CA ILE A 110 4.58 -5.22 -10.97
C ILE A 110 5.39 -4.62 -12.13
N PRO A 111 4.99 -3.49 -12.75
CA PRO A 111 5.78 -2.91 -13.84
C PRO A 111 7.17 -2.44 -13.40
N ALA A 112 7.29 -1.82 -12.22
CA ALA A 112 8.58 -1.40 -11.70
C ALA A 112 9.51 -2.61 -11.45
N GLY A 113 8.98 -3.72 -10.94
CA GLY A 113 9.71 -4.97 -10.77
C GLY A 113 10.12 -5.64 -12.09
N LEU A 114 9.41 -5.35 -13.19
CA LEU A 114 9.76 -5.77 -14.54
C LEU A 114 10.78 -4.82 -15.22
N GLY A 115 11.24 -3.78 -14.52
CA GLY A 115 12.24 -2.83 -15.01
C GLY A 115 11.66 -1.59 -15.67
N VAL A 116 10.34 -1.34 -15.58
CA VAL A 116 9.76 -0.07 -16.05
C VAL A 116 10.25 1.08 -15.17
N PRO A 117 10.79 2.17 -15.75
CA PRO A 117 11.25 3.33 -14.99
C PRO A 117 10.18 3.90 -14.05
N SER A 118 10.57 4.24 -12.83
CA SER A 118 9.62 4.67 -11.77
C SER A 118 8.83 5.92 -12.14
N TRP A 119 9.38 6.84 -12.93
CA TRP A 119 8.63 8.02 -13.37
C TRP A 119 7.44 7.65 -14.28
N ILE A 120 7.54 6.58 -15.07
CA ILE A 120 6.45 6.08 -15.91
C ILE A 120 5.35 5.49 -15.03
N THR A 121 5.71 4.64 -14.06
CA THR A 121 4.73 4.02 -13.17
C THR A 121 4.03 5.04 -12.29
N LEU A 122 4.72 6.10 -11.87
CA LEU A 122 4.12 7.22 -11.14
C LEU A 122 3.13 8.01 -12.00
N ILE A 123 3.48 8.34 -13.24
CA ILE A 123 2.56 9.04 -14.16
C ILE A 123 1.35 8.16 -14.47
N ALA A 124 1.57 6.88 -14.77
CA ALA A 124 0.49 5.92 -15.03
C ALA A 124 -0.43 5.77 -13.81
N GLY A 125 0.14 5.67 -12.60
CA GLY A 125 -0.60 5.59 -11.35
C GLY A 125 -1.41 6.85 -11.08
N ALA A 126 -0.83 8.04 -11.23
CA ALA A 126 -1.54 9.31 -11.07
C ALA A 126 -2.68 9.46 -12.09
N GLY A 127 -2.45 9.09 -13.35
CA GLY A 127 -3.48 9.06 -14.39
C GLY A 127 -4.61 8.07 -14.08
N ALA A 128 -4.27 6.89 -13.56
CA ALA A 128 -5.25 5.88 -13.15
C ALA A 128 -6.09 6.35 -11.96
N VAL A 129 -5.47 6.94 -10.93
CA VAL A 129 -6.19 7.53 -9.78
C VAL A 129 -7.14 8.62 -10.26
N PHE A 130 -6.66 9.53 -11.11
CA PHE A 130 -7.51 10.57 -11.71
C PHE A 130 -8.68 9.96 -12.49
N ALA A 131 -8.43 8.95 -13.32
CA ALA A 131 -9.48 8.26 -14.06
C ALA A 131 -10.52 7.59 -13.14
N VAL A 132 -10.07 6.90 -12.08
CA VAL A 132 -10.98 6.30 -11.09
C VAL A 132 -11.87 7.36 -10.45
N ILE A 133 -11.29 8.49 -10.02
CA ILE A 133 -12.07 9.60 -9.43
C ILE A 133 -13.06 10.17 -10.45
N ARG A 134 -12.68 10.31 -11.73
CA ARG A 134 -13.57 10.90 -12.75
C ARG A 134 -14.69 9.97 -13.19
N ILE A 135 -14.48 8.66 -13.17
CA ILE A 135 -15.46 7.64 -13.61
C ILE A 135 -16.39 7.24 -12.45
N PHE A 136 -15.83 6.99 -11.26
CA PHE A 136 -16.58 6.45 -10.11
C PHE A 136 -16.86 7.48 -9.01
N GLY A 137 -16.17 8.63 -9.03
CA GLY A 137 -16.37 9.69 -8.05
C GLY A 137 -17.75 10.33 -8.18
N LYS A 138 -18.37 10.59 -7.03
CA LYS A 138 -19.61 11.37 -6.96
C LYS A 138 -19.26 12.85 -6.85
N LYS A 139 -20.04 13.71 -7.50
CA LYS A 139 -19.97 15.16 -7.27
C LYS A 139 -20.50 15.41 -5.86
N VAL A 140 -19.69 16.06 -5.04
CA VAL A 140 -20.03 16.49 -3.67
C VAL A 140 -20.25 17.99 -3.68
#